data_AF-A0A9P5A6I6-F1
#
_entry.id   AF-A0A9P5A6I6-F1
#
_cell.length_a   1.000
_cell.length_b   1.000
_cell.length_c   1.000
_cell.angle_alpha   90.00
_cell.angle_beta   90.00
_cell.angle_gamma   90.00
#
_symmetry.space_group_name_H-M   'P 1'
#
loop_
_entity.id
_entity.type
_entity.pdbx_description
1 polymer ?
#
loop_
_entity_poly.entity_id
_entity_poly.type
_entity_poly.pdbx_seq_one_letter_code
_entity_poly.pdbx_strand_id
1 'polypeptide(L)'
;MAQSTIPGFDKAFAQTLCDLEVIKFSRNGQKLLYSTSLMGGHLKGKNALSTFWIASPSEPNSSRQLTSDLFNDTDPKWHPDGNKIAFLSDRAKVSETPAIWMLRLDGGDAMPITETDNEQDIKMFLFSPDGREIAYVSPDEKSEDEKEGPDHEVWGEKWEYARLRLVDVESHETKVLVGGRQAYWGDCLET
;
A
#
# COMPACT_ATOMS: atom_id res chain seq x y z
N MET A 1 34.45 -13.54 27.38
CA MET A 1 34.20 -13.31 25.95
C MET A 1 33.15 -14.32 25.51
N ALA A 2 31.92 -13.89 25.26
CA ALA A 2 30.89 -14.78 24.74
C ALA A 2 31.14 -14.93 23.23
N GLN A 3 31.48 -16.14 22.79
CA GLN A 3 31.52 -16.47 21.36
C GLN A 3 30.08 -16.41 20.85
N SER A 4 29.80 -15.41 20.02
CA SER A 4 28.58 -15.34 19.23
C SER A 4 28.63 -16.46 18.20
N THR A 5 28.01 -17.60 18.50
CA THR A 5 27.79 -18.67 17.52
C THR A 5 26.83 -18.14 16.47
N ILE A 6 27.32 -17.92 15.25
CA ILE A 6 26.47 -17.61 14.09
C ILE A 6 25.52 -18.80 13.94
N PRO A 7 24.19 -18.59 13.97
CA PRO A 7 23.24 -19.66 13.71
C PRO A 7 23.58 -20.32 12.36
N GLY A 8 23.56 -21.65 12.31
CA GLY A 8 23.67 -22.34 11.02
C GLY A 8 22.56 -21.86 10.09
N PHE A 9 22.87 -21.64 8.81
CA PHE A 9 21.87 -21.26 7.82
C PHE A 9 20.89 -22.43 7.62
N ASP A 10 19.75 -22.40 8.32
CA ASP A 10 18.70 -23.40 8.26
C ASP A 10 17.37 -22.80 7.78
N LYS A 11 16.34 -23.64 7.60
CA LYS A 11 15.03 -23.21 7.11
C LYS A 11 14.32 -22.23 8.06
N ALA A 12 14.55 -22.34 9.36
CA ALA A 12 13.95 -21.43 10.34
C ALA A 12 14.63 -20.07 10.27
N PHE A 13 15.96 -20.04 10.21
CA PHE A 13 16.75 -18.83 10.02
C PHE A 13 16.41 -18.14 8.69
N ALA A 14 16.34 -18.88 7.58
CA ALA A 14 15.93 -18.32 6.29
C ALA A 14 14.51 -17.70 6.32
N GLN A 15 13.61 -18.23 7.15
CA GLN A 15 12.27 -17.66 7.39
C GLN A 15 12.27 -16.40 8.27
N THR A 16 13.37 -16.11 8.96
CA THR A 16 13.56 -14.87 9.73
C THR A 16 14.27 -13.76 8.96
N LEU A 17 14.76 -14.07 7.75
CA LEU A 17 15.40 -13.08 6.90
C LEU A 17 14.33 -12.22 6.24
N CYS A 18 14.31 -10.95 6.63
CA CYS A 18 13.48 -9.93 6.03
C CYS A 18 14.36 -8.93 5.28
N ASP A 19 13.89 -8.52 4.10
CA ASP A 19 14.43 -7.36 3.41
C ASP A 19 13.92 -6.09 4.08
N LEU A 20 14.81 -5.11 4.25
CA LEU A 20 14.44 -3.76 4.63
C LEU A 20 14.14 -2.98 3.35
N GLU A 21 12.90 -2.53 3.24
CA GLU A 21 12.40 -1.83 2.07
C GLU A 21 11.83 -0.46 2.46
N VAL A 22 11.55 0.36 1.43
CA VAL A 22 10.88 1.66 1.50
C VAL A 22 11.25 2.52 2.71
N ILE A 23 12.29 3.32 2.59
CA ILE A 23 12.78 4.17 3.68
C ILE A 23 12.29 5.61 3.49
N LYS A 24 11.58 6.17 4.48
CA LYS A 24 10.99 7.52 4.42
C LYS A 24 11.15 8.30 5.73
N PHE A 25 11.79 9.46 5.66
CA PHE A 25 11.78 10.41 6.77
C PHE A 25 10.40 11.05 6.93
N SER A 26 10.00 11.33 8.17
CA SER A 26 8.92 12.27 8.46
C SER A 26 9.34 13.67 8.00
N ARG A 27 8.36 14.56 7.77
CA ARG A 27 8.60 15.92 7.28
C ARG A 27 9.58 16.73 8.14
N ASN A 28 9.58 16.51 9.44
CA ASN A 28 10.48 17.17 10.40
C ASN A 28 11.81 16.42 10.64
N GLY A 29 12.04 15.28 9.99
CA GLY A 29 13.25 14.46 10.13
C GLY A 29 13.38 13.70 11.45
N GLN A 30 12.39 13.76 12.35
CA GLN A 30 12.47 13.14 13.68
C GLN A 30 12.06 11.67 13.71
N LYS A 31 11.44 11.16 12.64
CA LYS A 31 10.98 9.77 12.55
C LYS A 31 11.41 9.19 11.21
N LEU A 32 11.82 7.93 11.23
CA LEU A 32 12.10 7.14 10.04
C LEU A 32 11.08 6.02 9.93
N LEU A 33 10.34 5.99 8.84
CA LEU A 33 9.44 4.90 8.45
C LEU A 33 10.19 3.96 7.52
N TYR A 34 10.12 2.66 7.79
CA TYR A 34 10.64 1.63 6.91
C TYR A 34 9.74 0.41 6.91
N SER A 35 9.82 -0.41 5.87
CA SER A 35 9.11 -1.69 5.80
C SER A 35 10.06 -2.87 5.92
N THR A 36 9.54 -3.97 6.45
CA THR A 36 10.16 -5.29 6.33
C THR A 36 9.30 -6.16 5.45
N SER A 37 9.91 -6.87 4.49
CA SER A 37 9.25 -7.84 3.63
C SER A 37 9.96 -9.19 3.73
N LEU A 38 9.22 -10.30 3.65
CA LEU A 38 9.85 -11.63 3.67
C LEU A 38 10.67 -11.85 2.38
N MET A 39 11.95 -12.19 2.55
CA MET A 39 12.94 -12.25 1.47
C MET A 39 12.54 -13.20 0.34
N GLY A 40 12.83 -12.81 -0.91
CA GLY A 40 12.99 -13.72 -2.04
C GLY A 40 11.72 -14.40 -2.57
N GLY A 41 10.53 -13.84 -2.33
CA GLY A 41 9.29 -14.48 -2.77
C GLY A 41 9.05 -15.83 -2.09
N HIS A 42 9.64 -16.06 -0.92
CA HIS A 42 9.27 -17.15 -0.01
C HIS A 42 7.89 -16.89 0.60
N LEU A 43 6.90 -16.78 -0.29
CA LEU A 43 5.48 -16.85 -0.01
C LEU A 43 5.22 -18.17 0.72
N LYS A 44 5.14 -18.13 2.05
CA LYS A 44 4.62 -19.27 2.80
C LYS A 44 3.09 -19.17 2.77
N GLY A 45 2.50 -19.45 1.62
CA GLY A 45 1.07 -19.25 1.33
C GLY A 45 0.86 -18.47 0.03
N LYS A 46 -0.35 -17.96 -0.19
CA LYS A 46 -0.66 -17.11 -1.37
C LYS A 46 -0.28 -15.63 -1.18
N ASN A 47 0.37 -15.28 -0.06
CA ASN A 47 0.32 -13.91 0.47
C ASN A 47 1.73 -13.32 0.58
N ALA A 48 1.94 -12.16 -0.03
CA ALA A 48 3.04 -11.29 0.34
C ALA A 48 2.72 -10.69 1.71
N LEU A 49 3.67 -10.73 2.64
CA LEU A 49 3.52 -10.17 3.97
C LEU A 49 4.54 -9.06 4.13
N SER A 50 4.08 -7.90 4.55
CA SER A 50 4.92 -6.74 4.78
C SER A 50 4.44 -5.95 5.98
N THR A 51 5.40 -5.37 6.68
CA THR A 51 5.17 -4.74 7.97
C THR A 51 5.87 -3.41 8.04
N PHE A 52 5.20 -2.40 8.59
CA PHE A 52 5.80 -1.10 8.81
C PHE A 52 6.37 -0.95 10.20
N TRP A 53 7.48 -0.23 10.24
CA TRP A 53 8.25 0.07 11.44
C TRP A 53 8.59 1.55 11.48
N ILE A 54 8.72 2.08 12.69
CA ILE A 54 9.16 3.45 12.92
C ILE A 54 10.33 3.47 13.89
N ALA A 55 11.32 4.31 13.60
CA ALA A 55 12.47 4.55 14.48
C ALA A 55 12.74 6.06 14.62
N SER A 56 13.43 6.43 15.70
CA SER A 56 14.01 7.76 15.90
C SER A 56 15.43 7.78 15.34
N PRO A 57 15.77 8.66 14.38
CA PRO A 57 17.12 8.75 13.82
C PRO A 57 18.19 9.15 14.84
N SER A 58 17.81 9.81 15.94
CA SER A 58 18.74 10.22 17.00
C SER A 58 18.97 9.17 18.08
N GLU A 59 18.18 8.09 18.08
CA GLU A 59 18.20 7.08 19.14
C GLU A 59 18.41 5.69 18.54
N PRO A 60 19.60 5.08 18.72
CA PRO A 60 19.85 3.71 18.30
C PRO A 60 18.85 2.74 18.95
N ASN A 61 18.43 1.71 18.21
CA ASN A 61 17.51 0.66 18.66
C ASN A 61 16.13 1.16 19.12
N SER A 62 15.67 2.30 18.61
CA SER A 62 14.35 2.88 18.91
C SER A 62 13.22 2.35 18.01
N SER A 63 13.48 1.34 17.18
CA SER A 63 12.50 0.76 16.27
C SER A 63 11.31 0.16 17.01
N ARG A 64 10.10 0.47 16.56
CA ARG A 64 8.87 -0.20 16.97
C ARG A 64 7.98 -0.51 15.76
N GLN A 65 7.26 -1.62 15.87
CA GLN A 65 6.31 -2.06 14.85
C GLN A 65 5.07 -1.17 14.83
N LEU A 66 4.54 -0.91 13.63
CA LEU A 66 3.31 -0.14 13.41
C LEU A 66 2.15 -1.02 12.93
N THR A 67 2.41 -2.01 12.09
CA THR A 67 1.39 -2.91 11.54
C THR A 67 1.70 -4.38 11.83
N SER A 68 0.73 -5.28 11.67
CA SER A 68 0.89 -6.71 11.98
C SER A 68 1.33 -7.52 10.77
N ASP A 69 2.10 -8.58 10.99
CA ASP A 69 2.67 -9.46 9.95
C ASP A 69 1.65 -10.41 9.26
N LEU A 70 0.37 -10.02 9.16
CA LEU A 70 -0.72 -10.83 8.59
C LEU A 70 -1.26 -10.28 7.26
N PHE A 71 -0.84 -9.08 6.88
CA PHE A 71 -1.36 -8.33 5.76
C PHE A 71 -0.23 -7.89 4.83
N ASN A 72 -0.60 -7.54 3.60
CA ASN A 72 0.29 -6.96 2.62
C ASN A 72 0.21 -5.43 2.68
N ASP A 73 0.98 -4.82 3.58
CA ASP A 73 1.03 -3.38 3.75
C ASP A 73 2.10 -2.74 2.84
N THR A 74 1.68 -1.90 1.89
CA THR A 74 2.57 -1.33 0.84
C THR A 74 2.37 0.17 0.62
N ASP A 75 3.28 0.79 -0.15
CA ASP A 75 3.32 2.24 -0.47
C ASP A 75 3.00 3.19 0.71
N PRO A 76 3.74 3.12 1.83
CA PRO A 76 3.47 3.96 2.98
C PRO A 76 3.77 5.44 2.70
N LYS A 77 2.89 6.32 3.19
CA LYS A 77 3.02 7.78 3.10
C LYS A 77 2.70 8.44 4.42
N TRP A 78 3.55 9.38 4.79
CA TRP A 78 3.31 10.25 5.94
C TRP A 78 2.14 11.18 5.65
N HIS A 79 1.19 11.23 6.58
CA HIS A 79 0.25 12.34 6.61
C HIS A 79 1.03 13.65 6.93
N PRO A 80 0.65 14.82 6.37
CA PRO A 80 1.41 16.06 6.54
C PRO A 80 1.63 16.50 7.99
N ASP A 81 0.75 16.12 8.92
CA ASP A 81 0.88 16.37 10.37
C ASP A 81 1.98 15.53 11.06
N GLY A 82 2.52 14.49 10.41
CA GLY A 82 3.55 13.61 10.96
C GLY A 82 3.10 12.69 12.10
N ASN A 83 1.79 12.60 12.37
CA ASN A 83 1.20 11.77 13.42
C ASN A 83 0.41 10.58 12.87
N LYS A 84 0.24 10.48 11.56
CA LYS A 84 -0.43 9.37 10.88
C LYS A 84 0.37 8.92 9.66
N ILE A 85 0.12 7.68 9.27
CA ILE A 85 0.55 7.15 7.98
C ILE A 85 -0.68 6.65 7.22
N ALA A 86 -0.69 6.80 5.90
CA ALA A 86 -1.57 6.06 5.01
C ALA A 86 -0.77 5.08 4.17
N PHE A 87 -1.40 3.98 3.76
CA PHE A 87 -0.75 2.89 3.04
C PHE A 87 -1.81 2.02 2.36
N LEU A 88 -1.38 1.21 1.40
CA LEU A 88 -2.23 0.20 0.77
C LEU A 88 -2.21 -1.09 1.58
N SER A 89 -3.37 -1.71 1.79
CA SER A 89 -3.47 -2.96 2.55
C SER A 89 -4.67 -3.80 2.15
N ASP A 90 -4.45 -5.11 2.09
CA ASP A 90 -5.45 -6.17 1.86
C ASP A 90 -6.17 -6.61 3.15
N ARG A 91 -6.01 -5.86 4.26
CA ARG A 91 -6.49 -6.31 5.57
C ARG A 91 -8.00 -6.51 5.73
N ALA A 92 -8.83 -5.97 4.83
CA ALA A 92 -10.25 -6.30 4.81
C ALA A 92 -10.50 -7.74 4.33
N LYS A 93 -9.74 -8.17 3.32
CA LYS A 93 -9.81 -9.50 2.71
C LYS A 93 -8.42 -9.90 2.24
N VAL A 94 -7.76 -10.72 3.06
CA VAL A 94 -6.38 -11.14 2.85
C VAL A 94 -6.21 -11.73 1.44
N SER A 95 -5.16 -11.30 0.74
CA SER A 95 -4.84 -11.69 -0.64
C SER A 95 -5.78 -11.13 -1.72
N GLU A 96 -6.68 -10.22 -1.39
CA GLU A 96 -7.52 -9.51 -2.36
C GLU A 96 -7.02 -8.07 -2.60
N THR A 97 -7.78 -7.33 -3.41
CA THR A 97 -7.47 -5.96 -3.82
C THR A 97 -7.25 -5.06 -2.60
N PRO A 98 -6.13 -4.33 -2.53
CA PRO A 98 -5.85 -3.46 -1.40
C PRO A 98 -6.68 -2.16 -1.46
N ALA A 99 -7.05 -1.67 -0.29
CA ALA A 99 -7.64 -0.35 -0.10
C ALA A 99 -6.60 0.61 0.51
N ILE A 100 -6.88 1.91 0.52
CA ILE A 100 -6.10 2.89 1.28
C ILE A 100 -6.55 2.82 2.74
N TRP A 101 -5.60 2.61 3.63
CA TRP A 101 -5.80 2.59 5.07
C TRP A 101 -5.00 3.71 5.73
N MET A 102 -5.49 4.17 6.88
CA MET A 102 -4.78 5.15 7.70
C MET A 102 -4.59 4.63 9.12
N LEU A 103 -3.37 4.78 9.64
CA LEU A 103 -2.99 4.41 10.99
C LEU A 103 -2.45 5.63 11.74
N ARG A 104 -2.89 5.82 12.97
CA ARG A 104 -2.33 6.82 13.88
C ARG A 104 -1.11 6.27 14.61
N LEU A 105 -0.10 7.11 14.78
CA LEU A 105 1.13 6.71 15.45
C LEU A 105 0.99 6.57 16.98
N ASP A 106 0.01 7.24 17.58
CA ASP A 106 -0.29 7.13 19.01
C ASP A 106 -1.08 5.85 19.38
N GLY A 107 -1.41 5.04 18.37
CA GLY A 107 -2.08 3.75 18.52
C GLY A 107 -3.49 3.74 17.95
N GLY A 108 -4.19 2.64 18.21
CA GLY A 108 -5.48 2.33 17.61
C GLY A 108 -5.36 1.49 16.34
N ASP A 109 -6.49 0.93 15.91
CA ASP A 109 -6.56 0.13 14.69
C ASP A 109 -6.51 1.04 13.46
N ALA A 110 -5.94 0.54 12.36
CA ALA A 110 -6.01 1.28 11.12
C ALA A 110 -7.45 1.27 10.59
N MET A 111 -7.84 2.37 9.96
CA MET A 111 -9.18 2.57 9.40
C MET A 111 -9.11 2.66 7.88
N PRO A 112 -10.09 2.10 7.15
CA PRO A 112 -10.14 2.22 5.70
C PRO A 112 -10.57 3.64 5.32
N ILE A 113 -9.90 4.22 4.33
CA ILE A 113 -10.21 5.55 3.77
C ILE A 113 -10.94 5.42 2.45
N THR A 114 -10.69 4.35 1.71
CA THR A 114 -11.46 3.95 0.52
C THR A 114 -12.30 2.72 0.80
N GLU A 115 -13.24 2.41 -0.09
CA GLU A 115 -13.99 1.15 -0.09
C GLU A 115 -13.03 -0.05 -0.05
N THR A 116 -13.50 -1.17 0.53
CA THR A 116 -12.66 -2.35 0.81
C THR A 116 -13.05 -3.58 -0.02
N ASP A 117 -14.05 -3.42 -0.88
CA ASP A 117 -14.59 -4.42 -1.80
C ASP A 117 -14.35 -4.06 -3.26
N ASN A 118 -13.39 -3.15 -3.53
CA ASN A 118 -12.95 -2.84 -4.90
C ASN A 118 -12.43 -4.10 -5.59
N GLU A 119 -12.76 -4.25 -6.87
CA GLU A 119 -12.22 -5.33 -7.71
C GLU A 119 -10.95 -4.87 -8.44
N GLN A 120 -10.70 -3.57 -8.50
CA GLN A 120 -9.58 -2.97 -9.20
C GLN A 120 -8.56 -2.34 -8.26
N ASP A 121 -7.27 -2.62 -8.50
CA ASP A 121 -6.22 -2.09 -7.61
C ASP A 121 -6.12 -0.56 -7.67
N ILE A 122 -5.91 0.02 -6.50
CA ILE A 122 -5.34 1.36 -6.38
C ILE A 122 -3.85 1.28 -6.72
N LYS A 123 -3.44 1.94 -7.81
CA LYS A 123 -2.07 1.87 -8.32
C LYS A 123 -1.11 2.80 -7.59
N MET A 124 -1.60 3.97 -7.17
CA MET A 124 -0.84 4.95 -6.40
C MET A 124 -1.77 5.95 -5.70
N PHE A 125 -1.28 6.58 -4.64
CA PHE A 125 -1.98 7.68 -3.97
C PHE A 125 -1.03 8.77 -3.46
N LEU A 126 -1.53 9.97 -3.14
CA LEU A 126 -0.75 11.07 -2.57
C LEU A 126 -1.66 11.93 -1.67
N PHE A 127 -1.12 12.40 -0.55
CA PHE A 127 -1.80 13.40 0.26
C PHE A 127 -1.76 14.77 -0.40
N SER A 128 -2.87 15.51 -0.25
CA SER A 128 -2.89 16.97 -0.35
C SER A 128 -1.92 17.59 0.66
N PRO A 129 -1.33 18.78 0.39
CA PRO A 129 -0.38 19.42 1.29
C PRO A 129 -0.94 19.75 2.68
N ASP A 130 -2.25 19.96 2.79
CA ASP A 130 -2.96 20.22 4.04
C ASP A 130 -3.45 18.93 4.73
N GLY A 131 -3.38 17.78 4.04
CA GLY A 131 -3.72 16.45 4.55
C GLY A 131 -5.21 16.13 4.56
N ARG A 132 -6.07 17.00 4.00
CA ARG A 132 -7.52 16.82 4.05
C ARG A 132 -8.04 15.85 2.98
N GLU A 133 -7.37 15.81 1.84
CA GLU A 133 -7.70 14.92 0.74
C GLU A 133 -6.54 13.99 0.40
N ILE A 134 -6.86 12.82 -0.14
CA ILE A 134 -5.94 11.91 -0.82
C ILE A 134 -6.33 11.81 -2.29
N ALA A 135 -5.39 12.11 -3.18
CA ALA A 135 -5.52 11.81 -4.60
C ALA A 135 -5.03 10.40 -4.87
N TYR A 136 -5.79 9.60 -5.63
CA TYR A 136 -5.38 8.24 -5.98
C TYR A 136 -5.80 7.85 -7.39
N VAL A 137 -5.13 6.84 -7.93
CA VAL A 137 -5.39 6.31 -9.27
C VAL A 137 -5.89 4.88 -9.16
N SER A 138 -7.06 4.62 -9.73
CA SER A 138 -7.62 3.27 -9.92
C SER A 138 -8.37 3.18 -11.24
N PRO A 139 -8.46 1.99 -11.86
CA PRO A 139 -9.43 1.74 -12.93
C PRO A 139 -10.89 2.00 -12.50
N ASP A 140 -11.80 1.98 -13.47
CA ASP A 140 -13.22 1.81 -13.18
C ASP A 140 -13.51 0.37 -12.75
N GLU A 141 -14.40 0.21 -11.78
CA GLU A 141 -14.93 -1.09 -11.40
C GLU A 141 -15.66 -1.74 -12.58
N LYS A 142 -15.55 -3.07 -12.69
CA LYS A 142 -16.21 -3.82 -13.76
C LYS A 142 -17.72 -3.85 -13.51
N SER A 143 -18.52 -3.63 -14.55
CA SER A 143 -19.97 -3.85 -14.47
C SER A 143 -20.31 -5.34 -14.42
N GLU A 144 -21.53 -5.70 -14.02
CA GLU A 144 -21.98 -7.11 -14.01
C GLU A 144 -21.89 -7.75 -15.40
N ASP A 145 -22.34 -7.03 -16.44
CA ASP A 145 -22.24 -7.47 -17.85
C ASP A 145 -20.80 -7.78 -18.28
N GLU A 146 -19.84 -7.04 -17.72
CA GLU A 146 -18.42 -7.20 -18.00
C GLU A 146 -17.78 -8.38 -17.24
N LYS A 147 -18.38 -8.82 -16.13
CA LYS A 147 -17.94 -9.98 -15.35
C LYS A 147 -18.46 -11.29 -15.95
N GLU A 148 -19.64 -11.26 -16.56
CA GLU A 148 -20.27 -12.41 -17.23
C GLU A 148 -19.90 -12.57 -18.71
N GLY A 149 -19.07 -11.66 -19.23
CA GLY A 149 -18.59 -11.67 -20.61
C GLY A 149 -17.85 -12.96 -21.00
N PRO A 150 -17.71 -13.23 -22.31
CA PRO A 150 -17.05 -14.45 -22.78
C PRO A 150 -15.62 -14.57 -22.24
N ASP A 151 -15.19 -15.80 -21.92
CA ASP A 151 -13.83 -16.11 -21.43
C ASP A 151 -12.69 -15.64 -22.35
N HIS A 152 -12.99 -15.25 -23.60
CA HIS A 152 -12.04 -14.70 -24.55
C HIS A 152 -12.27 -13.19 -24.74
N GLU A 153 -11.32 -12.41 -24.25
CA GLU A 153 -11.26 -10.97 -24.48
C GLU A 153 -10.31 -10.68 -25.65
N VAL A 154 -10.79 -9.99 -26.69
CA VAL A 154 -9.94 -9.54 -27.78
C VAL A 154 -9.06 -8.40 -27.25
N TRP A 155 -7.76 -8.61 -27.27
CA TRP A 155 -6.79 -7.62 -26.79
C TRP A 155 -6.99 -6.27 -27.51
N GLY A 156 -7.23 -5.20 -26.75
CA GLY A 156 -7.41 -3.84 -27.27
C GLY A 156 -8.86 -3.43 -27.59
N GLU A 157 -9.85 -4.33 -27.46
CA GLU A 157 -11.27 -3.96 -27.59
C GLU A 157 -11.82 -3.30 -26.33
N LYS A 158 -11.26 -3.64 -25.16
CA LYS A 158 -11.68 -3.12 -23.87
C LYS A 158 -10.48 -2.52 -23.15
N TRP A 159 -10.63 -1.26 -22.75
CA TRP A 159 -9.59 -0.49 -22.09
C TRP A 159 -10.01 -0.22 -20.66
N GLU A 160 -9.17 -0.62 -19.71
CA GLU A 160 -9.29 -0.15 -18.33
C GLU A 160 -8.82 1.30 -18.27
N TYR A 161 -9.77 2.22 -18.11
CA TYR A 161 -9.47 3.64 -18.00
C TYR A 161 -9.05 3.95 -16.57
N ALA A 162 -7.83 4.46 -16.41
CA ALA A 162 -7.38 4.97 -15.12
C ALA A 162 -8.17 6.24 -14.76
N ARG A 163 -8.66 6.29 -13.53
CA ARG A 163 -9.34 7.45 -12.95
C ARG A 163 -8.43 8.11 -11.94
N LEU A 164 -8.28 9.43 -12.04
CA LEU A 164 -7.78 10.22 -10.93
C LEU A 164 -8.97 10.57 -10.03
N ARG A 165 -8.91 10.09 -8.80
CA ARG A 165 -9.94 10.27 -7.78
C ARG A 165 -9.38 11.08 -6.61
N LEU A 166 -10.26 11.78 -5.92
CA LEU A 166 -9.98 12.45 -4.64
C LEU A 166 -10.91 11.86 -3.60
N VAL A 167 -10.35 11.44 -2.47
CA VAL A 167 -11.10 11.05 -1.28
C VAL A 167 -10.82 12.01 -0.15
N ASP A 168 -11.88 12.47 0.52
CA ASP A 168 -11.77 13.27 1.73
C ASP A 168 -11.45 12.37 2.93
N VAL A 169 -10.44 12.77 3.71
CA VAL A 169 -9.86 11.93 4.77
C VAL A 169 -10.77 11.79 5.99
N GLU A 170 -11.71 12.72 6.21
CA GLU A 170 -12.60 12.71 7.38
C GLU A 170 -13.96 12.08 7.07
N SER A 171 -14.56 12.47 5.95
CA SER A 171 -15.87 11.98 5.51
C SER A 171 -15.80 10.69 4.71
N HIS A 172 -14.63 10.34 4.18
CA HIS A 172 -14.39 9.24 3.25
C HIS A 172 -15.17 9.37 1.93
N GLU A 173 -15.72 10.55 1.64
CA GLU A 173 -16.41 10.81 0.38
C GLU A 173 -15.40 10.87 -0.76
N THR A 174 -15.68 10.13 -1.83
CA THR A 174 -14.84 10.06 -3.01
C THR A 174 -15.49 10.77 -4.20
N LYS A 175 -14.70 11.56 -4.92
CA LYS A 175 -15.07 12.17 -6.20
C LYS A 175 -14.08 11.83 -7.30
N VAL A 176 -14.57 11.66 -8.52
CA VAL A 176 -13.72 11.52 -9.72
C VAL A 176 -13.28 12.91 -10.17
N LEU A 177 -11.97 13.17 -10.17
CA LEU A 177 -11.41 14.46 -10.58
C LEU A 177 -11.15 14.50 -12.08
N VAL A 178 -10.59 13.42 -12.63
CA VAL A 178 -10.40 13.27 -14.08
C VAL A 178 -11.19 12.06 -14.55
N GLY A 179 -12.30 12.35 -15.22
CA GLY A 179 -13.10 11.38 -15.96
C GLY A 179 -12.93 11.56 -17.47
N GLY A 180 -13.11 10.48 -18.24
CA GLY A 180 -13.02 10.50 -19.71
C GLY A 180 -12.15 9.37 -20.28
N ARG A 181 -12.03 9.26 -21.60
CA ARG A 181 -11.16 8.24 -22.21
C ARG A 181 -9.68 8.64 -22.00
N GLN A 182 -9.06 8.11 -20.96
CA GLN A 182 -7.62 8.15 -20.74
C GLN A 182 -7.15 6.76 -20.33
N ALA A 183 -6.54 6.05 -21.29
CA ALA A 183 -6.08 4.69 -21.09
C ALA A 183 -4.76 4.67 -20.31
N TYR A 184 -4.57 3.65 -19.47
CA TYR A 184 -3.37 3.49 -18.65
C TYR A 184 -2.13 3.06 -19.46
N TRP A 185 -2.31 2.73 -20.75
CA TRP A 185 -1.25 2.43 -21.71
C TRP A 185 -1.71 2.84 -23.13
N GLY A 186 -0.93 3.65 -23.86
CA GLY A 186 -0.97 3.63 -25.33
C GLY A 186 -1.19 4.91 -26.13
N ASP A 187 -1.61 6.05 -25.58
CA ASP A 187 -1.79 7.27 -26.39
C ASP A 187 -0.60 8.24 -26.25
N CYS A 188 0.52 7.90 -26.90
CA CYS A 188 1.63 8.84 -27.15
C CYS A 188 1.98 9.00 -28.63
N LEU A 189 1.15 8.50 -29.55
CA LEU A 189 1.29 8.72 -30.98
C LEU A 189 -0.15 8.88 -31.47
N GLU A 190 -0.64 10.08 -31.75
CA GLU A 190 -0.48 10.72 -33.06
C GLU A 190 -0.45 12.26 -32.92
N THR A 191 0.63 12.87 -33.40
CA THR A 191 0.69 14.27 -33.89
C THR A 191 1.13 14.26 -35.33
#